data_AF-A0A7S1Z4Y2-F1
#
_entry.id   AF-A0A7S1Z4Y2-F1
#
_cell.length_a   1.000
_cell.length_b   1.000
_cell.length_c   1.000
_cell.angle_alpha   90.00
_cell.angle_beta   90.00
_cell.angle_gamma   90.00
#
_symmetry.space_group_name_H-M   'P 1'
#
loop_
_entity.id
_entity.type
_entity.pdbx_description
1 polymer ?
#
loop_
_entity_poly.entity_id
_entity_poly.type
_entity_poly.pdbx_seq_one_letter_code
_entity_poly.pdbx_strand_id
1 'polypeptide(L)'
;NFYIIDSGSVDVFIESKDENGEKESKQVASYADGDSFGELAIMYNSPRAATCIATSTTRLWALDRVSFKVILMKTTISKRNIHRSFLEKVPVLSQLTEYE
;
A
#
# COMPACT_ATOMS: atom_id res chain seq x y z
N ASN A 1 6.01 -5.50 3.15
CA ASN A 1 6.42 -4.89 1.86
C ASN A 1 5.26 -4.96 0.89
N PHE A 2 5.09 -3.90 0.10
CA PHE A 2 4.22 -3.84 -1.06
C PHE A 2 5.05 -4.18 -2.30
N TYR A 3 4.45 -4.89 -3.27
CA TYR A 3 5.13 -5.33 -4.47
C TYR A 3 4.38 -4.90 -5.72
N ILE A 4 5.13 -4.52 -6.75
CA ILE A 4 4.62 -4.26 -8.11
C ILE A 4 5.32 -5.23 -9.05
N ILE A 5 4.56 -5.86 -9.94
CA ILE A 5 5.06 -6.78 -10.94
C ILE A 5 5.58 -5.97 -12.13
N ASP A 6 6.88 -6.09 -12.38
CA ASP A 6 7.54 -5.47 -13.52
C ASP A 6 7.46 -6.38 -14.76
N SER A 7 7.67 -7.68 -14.54
CA SER A 7 7.47 -8.71 -15.58
C SER A 7 7.23 -10.07 -14.94
N GLY A 8 6.37 -10.91 -15.53
CA GLY A 8 6.08 -12.28 -15.11
C GLY A 8 4.69 -12.45 -14.50
N SER A 9 4.39 -13.66 -14.03
CA SER A 9 3.06 -14.02 -13.49
C SER A 9 3.13 -14.55 -12.06
N VAL A 10 2.08 -14.25 -11.29
CA VAL A 10 1.94 -14.62 -9.88
C VAL A 10 0.50 -15.02 -9.58
N ASP A 11 0.31 -16.18 -8.97
CA ASP A 11 -1.00 -16.63 -8.51
C ASP A 11 -1.16 -16.40 -7.01
N VAL A 12 -2.38 -16.08 -6.59
CA VAL A 12 -2.73 -15.75 -5.21
C VAL A 12 -3.66 -16.82 -4.64
N PHE A 13 -3.30 -17.31 -3.47
CA PHE A 13 -4.01 -18.36 -2.76
C PHE A 13 -4.41 -17.91 -1.35
N ILE A 14 -5.61 -18.31 -0.91
CA ILE A 14 -6.08 -18.11 0.46
C ILE A 14 -6.37 -19.47 1.07
N GLU A 15 -5.93 -19.68 2.31
CA GLU A 15 -6.32 -20.86 3.08
C GLU A 15 -7.79 -20.71 3.53
N SER A 16 -8.63 -21.64 3.10
CA SER A 16 -10.01 -21.83 3.57
C SER A 16 -10.17 -23.22 4.19
N LYS A 17 -11.28 -23.43 4.89
CA LYS A 17 -11.71 -24.77 5.32
C LYS A 17 -12.78 -25.26 4.36
N ASP A 18 -12.66 -26.51 3.91
CA ASP A 18 -13.70 -27.16 3.12
C ASP A 18 -14.91 -27.54 4.01
N GLU A 19 -15.93 -28.15 3.39
CA GLU A 19 -17.14 -28.62 4.10
C GLU A 19 -16.83 -29.70 5.16
N ASN A 20 -15.68 -30.37 5.05
CA ASN A 20 -15.21 -31.40 5.99
C ASN A 20 -14.29 -30.85 7.08
N GLY A 21 -13.98 -29.55 7.05
CA GLY A 21 -13.08 -28.89 8.00
C GLY A 21 -11.59 -29.06 7.70
N GLU A 22 -11.23 -29.67 6.58
CA GLU A 22 -9.86 -29.81 6.09
C GLU A 22 -9.34 -28.49 5.49
N LYS A 23 -8.03 -28.30 5.56
CA LYS A 23 -7.38 -27.11 4.99
C LYS A 23 -7.36 -27.22 3.46
N GLU A 24 -8.01 -26.28 2.79
CA GLU A 24 -7.96 -26.12 1.35
C GLU A 24 -7.24 -24.82 0.98
N SER A 25 -6.35 -24.87 0.00
CA SER A 25 -5.73 -23.68 -0.57
C SER A 25 -6.44 -23.32 -1.87
N LYS A 26 -7.27 -22.28 -1.82
CA LYS A 26 -8.05 -21.85 -2.98
C LYS A 26 -7.33 -20.72 -3.72
N GLN A 27 -7.14 -20.88 -5.03
CA GLN A 27 -6.69 -19.80 -5.89
C GLN A 27 -7.79 -18.74 -6.00
N VAL A 28 -7.46 -17.49 -5.72
CA VAL A 28 -8.42 -16.37 -5.72
C VAL A 28 -8.11 -15.31 -6.78
N ALA A 29 -6.86 -15.24 -7.25
CA ALA A 29 -6.46 -14.33 -8.31
C ALA A 29 -5.20 -14.81 -9.04
N SER A 30 -5.00 -14.26 -10.23
CA SER A 30 -3.77 -14.35 -11.01
C SER A 30 -3.38 -12.95 -11.43
N TYR A 31 -2.11 -12.60 -11.24
CA TYR A 31 -1.54 -11.30 -11.52
C TYR A 31 -0.45 -11.40 -12.59
N ALA A 32 -0.34 -10.33 -13.37
CA ALA A 32 0.59 -10.17 -14.47
C ALA A 32 1.34 -8.81 -14.38
N ASP A 33 2.11 -8.50 -15.42
CA ASP A 33 2.86 -7.25 -15.55
C ASP A 33 1.98 -6.01 -15.25
N GLY A 34 2.44 -5.16 -14.34
CA GLY A 34 1.74 -3.95 -13.90
C GLY A 34 0.84 -4.15 -12.68
N ASP A 35 0.49 -5.39 -12.31
CA ASP A 35 -0.29 -5.67 -11.11
C ASP A 35 0.54 -5.46 -9.83
N SER A 36 -0.16 -5.35 -8.70
CA SER A 36 0.47 -5.12 -7.41
C SER A 36 -0.26 -5.82 -6.26
N PHE A 37 0.46 -6.09 -5.17
CA PHE A 37 -0.12 -6.77 -4.00
C PHE A 37 0.61 -6.44 -2.69
N GLY A 38 -0.10 -6.60 -1.58
CA GLY A 38 0.44 -6.42 -0.24
C GLY A 38 0.22 -5.02 0.35
N GLU A 39 -0.74 -4.28 -0.21
CA GLU A 39 -1.21 -2.97 0.21
C GLU A 39 -1.74 -2.95 1.64
N LEU A 40 -2.49 -3.99 2.06
CA LEU A 40 -2.98 -4.08 3.44
C LEU A 40 -1.84 -4.08 4.47
N ALA A 41 -0.73 -4.77 4.16
CA ALA A 41 0.42 -4.83 5.05
C ALA A 41 1.10 -3.45 5.21
N ILE A 42 1.06 -2.60 4.18
CA ILE A 42 1.65 -1.26 4.24
C ILE A 42 0.75 -0.29 5.02
N MET A 43 -0.57 -0.40 4.81
CA MET A 43 -1.57 0.47 5.44
C MET A 43 -1.77 0.14 6.92
N TYR A 44 -1.98 -1.14 7.26
CA TYR A 44 -2.53 -1.53 8.56
C TYR A 44 -1.60 -2.38 9.43
N ASN A 45 -0.37 -2.69 8.99
CA ASN A 45 0.50 -3.66 9.68
C ASN A 45 -0.16 -5.04 9.88
N SER A 46 -1.08 -5.42 9.00
CA SER A 46 -1.81 -6.67 9.14
C SER A 46 -0.92 -7.86 8.75
N PRO A 47 -1.16 -9.06 9.32
CA PRO A 47 -0.64 -10.31 8.78
C PRO A 47 -0.99 -10.46 7.29
N ARG A 48 -0.21 -11.27 6.57
CA ARG A 48 -0.51 -11.58 5.16
C ARG A 48 -1.80 -12.41 5.10
N ALA A 49 -2.79 -11.91 4.37
CA ALA A 49 -4.09 -12.57 4.21
C ALA A 49 -4.09 -13.64 3.11
N ALA A 50 -3.08 -13.61 2.23
CA ALA A 50 -2.95 -14.52 1.09
C ALA A 50 -1.48 -14.86 0.84
N THR A 51 -1.27 -16.02 0.23
CA THR A 51 0.02 -16.51 -0.26
C THR A 51 0.13 -16.21 -1.75
N CYS A 52 1.21 -15.58 -2.18
CA CYS A 52 1.47 -15.27 -3.58
C CYS A 52 2.62 -16.15 -4.09
N ILE A 53 2.41 -16.86 -5.20
CA ILE A 53 3.35 -17.83 -5.76
C ILE A 53 3.66 -17.44 -7.20
N ALA A 54 4.93 -17.27 -7.54
CA ALA A 54 5.33 -16.99 -8.92
C ALA A 54 5.08 -18.24 -9.80
N THR A 55 4.42 -18.03 -10.93
CA THR A 55 4.15 -19.09 -11.92
C THR A 55 5.07 -19.01 -13.13
N SER A 56 5.87 -17.95 -13.23
CA SER A 56 6.94 -17.78 -14.21
C SER A 56 8.18 -17.14 -13.55
N THR A 57 9.23 -16.90 -14.35
CA THR A 57 10.30 -15.98 -13.93
C THR A 57 9.71 -14.58 -13.76
N THR A 58 9.71 -14.08 -12.53
CA THR A 58 9.04 -12.82 -12.17
C THR A 58 10.02 -11.81 -11.58
N ARG A 59 9.99 -10.57 -12.09
CA ARG A 59 10.72 -9.42 -11.55
C ARG A 59 9.74 -8.51 -10.83
N LEU A 60 10.10 -8.13 -9.61
CA LEU A 60 9.24 -7.34 -8.73
C LEU A 60 9.98 -6.11 -8.22
N TRP A 61 9.27 -4.98 -8.15
CA TRP A 61 9.66 -3.86 -7.31
C TRP A 61 9.10 -4.07 -5.91
N ALA A 62 9.89 -3.76 -4.88
CA ALA A 62 9.46 -3.88 -3.49
C ALA A 62 9.57 -2.53 -2.78
N LEU A 63 8.52 -2.16 -2.05
CA LEU A 63 8.52 -1.02 -1.16
C LEU A 63 8.27 -1.49 0.28
N ASP A 64 9.22 -1.19 1.16
CA ASP A 64 9.08 -1.49 2.58
C ASP A 64 8.19 -0.46 3.28
N ARG A 65 7.66 -0.87 4.44
CA ARG A 65 6.69 -0.08 5.19
C ARG A 65 7.31 1.19 5.78
N VAL A 66 8.58 1.15 6.19
CA VAL A 66 9.24 2.30 6.82
C VAL A 66 9.42 3.39 5.77
N SER A 67 9.95 3.03 4.60
CA SER A 67 10.11 3.94 3.46
C SER A 67 8.78 4.56 3.05
N PHE A 68 7.72 3.75 2.91
CA PHE A 68 6.39 4.27 2.56
C PHE A 68 5.86 5.29 3.58
N LYS A 69 5.97 5.00 4.88
CA LYS A 69 5.54 5.93 5.95
C LYS A 69 6.32 7.23 5.93
N VAL A 70 7.64 7.17 5.76
CA VAL A 70 8.49 8.37 5.69
C VAL A 70 8.08 9.24 4.50
N ILE A 71 7.87 8.65 3.33
CA ILE A 71 7.42 9.37 2.13
C ILE A 71 6.04 10.00 2.37
N LEU A 72 5.09 9.26 2.95
CA LEU A 72 3.74 9.75 3.22
C LEU A 72 3.74 10.91 4.22
N MET A 73 4.50 10.80 5.32
CA MET A 73 4.63 11.88 6.31
C MET A 73 5.26 13.12 5.70
N LYS A 74 6.38 12.95 4.97
CA LYS A 74 7.08 14.07 4.32
C LYS A 74 6.19 14.81 3.33
N THR A 75 5.44 14.08 2.51
CA THR A 75 4.50 14.68 1.53
C THR A 75 3.34 15.40 2.22
N THR A 76 2.80 14.83 3.29
CA THR A 76 1.71 15.43 4.08
C THR A 76 2.15 16.73 4.76
N ILE A 77 3.31 16.71 5.41
CA ILE A 77 3.90 17.90 6.06
C ILE A 77 4.19 18.98 5.02
N SER A 78 4.78 18.61 3.88
CA SER A 78 5.10 19.57 2.82
C SER A 78 3.84 20.25 2.27
N LYS A 79 2.78 19.48 2.00
CA LYS A 79 1.48 20.04 1.57
C LYS A 79 0.88 20.97 2.62
N ARG A 80 0.93 20.59 3.89
CA ARG A 80 0.44 21.42 5.00
C ARG A 80 1.19 22.75 5.08
N ASN A 81 2.52 22.71 4.94
CA ASN A 81 3.34 23.92 4.97
C ASN A 81 3.08 24.84 3.78
N ILE A 82 2.89 24.28 2.58
CA ILE A 82 2.52 25.06 1.38
C ILE A 82 1.18 25.76 1.61
N HIS A 83 0.16 25.02 2.04
CA HIS A 83 -1.16 25.61 2.30
C HIS A 83 -1.11 26.65 3.42
N ARG A 84 -0.40 26.39 4.52
CA ARG A 84 -0.21 27.36 5.62
C ARG A 84 0.43 28.65 5.11
N SER A 85 1.55 28.54 4.38
CA SER A 85 2.26 29.70 3.83
C SER A 85 1.43 30.51 2.82
N PHE A 86 0.45 29.86 2.18
CA PHE A 86 -0.51 30.54 1.31
C PHE A 86 -1.54 31.31 2.13
N LEU A 87 -2.15 30.68 3.14
CA LEU A 87 -3.17 31.30 4.00
C LEU A 87 -2.61 32.50 4.77
N GLU A 88 -1.38 32.42 5.29
CA GLU A 88 -0.70 33.53 5.98
C GLU A 88 -0.50 34.77 5.11
N LYS A 89 -0.41 34.60 3.77
CA LYS A 89 -0.22 35.70 2.83
C LYS A 89 -1.53 36.38 2.42
N VAL A 90 -2.69 35.84 2.79
CA VAL A 90 -3.99 36.39 2.42
C VAL A 90 -4.44 37.40 3.49
N PRO A 91 -4.56 38.71 3.16
CA PRO A 91 -4.88 39.74 4.15
C PRO A 91 -6.21 39.55 4.85
N VAL A 92 -7.19 38.92 4.20
CA VAL A 92 -8.52 38.65 4.81
C VAL A 92 -8.45 37.59 5.92
N LEU A 93 -7.39 36.77 5.93
CA LEU A 93 -7.18 35.66 6.86
C LEU A 93 -6.15 36.00 7.96
N SER A 94 -5.68 37.25 8.04
CA SER A 94 -4.59 37.66 8.94
C SER A 94 -4.93 37.60 10.42
N GLN A 95 -6.19 37.37 10.78
CA GLN A 95 -6.64 37.23 12.17
C GLN A 95 -6.70 35.78 12.65
N LEU A 96 -6.47 34.79 11.77
CA LEU A 96 -6.42 33.38 12.18
C LEU A 96 -5.22 33.11 13.07
N THR A 97 -5.46 32.37 14.15
CA THR A 97 -4.41 31.87 15.03
C THR A 97 -3.76 30.60 14.46
N GLU A 98 -2.62 30.16 14.98
CA GLU A 98 -1.91 28.98 14.46
C GLU A 98 -2.74 27.67 14.49
N TYR A 99 -3.77 27.64 15.34
CA TYR A 99 -4.63 26.48 15.58
C TYR A 99 -5.98 26.54 14.84
N GLU A 100 -6.25 27.64 14.13
CA GLU A 100 -7.43 27.84 13.27
C GLU A 100 -7.07 27.68 11.78
#